data_AF-A0A9W9EHF2-F1
#
_entry.id   AF-A0A9W9EHF2-F1
#
_cell.length_a   1.000
_cell.length_b   1.000
_cell.length_c   1.000
_cell.angle_alpha   90.00
_cell.angle_beta   90.00
_cell.angle_gamma   90.00
#
_symmetry.space_group_name_H-M   'P 1'
#
loop_
_entity.id
_entity.type
_entity.pdbx_description
1 polymer ?
#
loop_
_entity_poly.entity_id
_entity_poly.type
_entity_poly.pdbx_seq_one_letter_code
_entity_poly.pdbx_strand_id
1 'polypeptide(L)'
;MIAETSYQIGKTALSKGQRGCAVTWLKRALEHAQGLPTLTTPHQTQGRDTIELKLLAGHALARAYMFIKTPESQQSLTEQLDVLKRDHGNNPAVLFLELEVLGHNVKPKLDHYFQGKVAPLLIASAPDLIF
;
A
#
# COMPACT_ATOMS: atom_id res chain seq x y z
N MET A 1 -12.28 -5.82 18.72
CA MET A 1 -11.60 -4.84 19.61
C MET A 1 -10.08 -4.80 19.39
N ILE A 2 -9.37 -5.94 19.43
CA ILE A 2 -7.89 -5.98 19.29
C ILE A 2 -7.40 -5.44 17.94
N ALA A 3 -8.05 -5.79 16.83
CA ALA A 3 -7.65 -5.29 15.50
C ALA A 3 -7.71 -3.76 15.40
N GLU A 4 -8.82 -3.15 15.83
CA GLU A 4 -9.01 -1.70 15.83
C GLU A 4 -8.02 -0.98 16.75
N THR A 5 -7.83 -1.49 17.98
CA THR A 5 -6.86 -0.91 18.92
C THR A 5 -5.44 -0.98 18.36
N SER A 6 -5.06 -2.12 17.77
CA SER A 6 -3.75 -2.30 17.14
C SER A 6 -3.56 -1.33 15.98
N TYR A 7 -4.61 -1.12 15.17
CA TYR A 7 -4.59 -0.12 14.11
C TYR A 7 -4.40 1.30 14.65
N GLN A 8 -5.12 1.71 15.71
CA GLN A 8 -4.95 3.05 16.28
C GLN A 8 -3.54 3.27 16.85
N ILE A 9 -2.97 2.26 17.51
CA ILE A 9 -1.58 2.33 18.01
C ILE A 9 -0.62 2.47 16.83
N GLY A 10 -0.77 1.62 15.81
CA GLY A 10 0.06 1.66 14.60
C GLY A 10 -0.01 2.99 13.86
N LYS A 11 -1.23 3.54 13.69
CA LYS A 11 -1.47 4.86 13.10
C LYS A 11 -0.77 5.97 13.88
N THR A 12 -0.89 5.93 15.20
CA THR A 12 -0.25 6.92 16.09
C THR A 12 1.27 6.80 16.02
N ALA A 13 1.83 5.59 16.05
CA ALA A 13 3.26 5.37 15.88
C ALA A 13 3.77 5.89 14.53
N LEU A 14 3.01 5.68 13.45
CA LEU A 14 3.36 6.18 12.12
C LEU A 14 3.41 7.71 12.08
N SER A 15 2.40 8.39 12.66
CA SER A 15 2.38 9.86 12.75
C SER A 15 3.55 10.44 13.55
N LYS A 16 4.11 9.67 14.49
CA LYS A 16 5.28 10.03 15.30
C LYS A 16 6.61 9.64 14.65
N GLY A 17 6.59 9.09 13.43
CA GLY A 17 7.80 8.62 12.74
C GLY A 17 8.41 7.33 13.31
N GLN A 18 7.73 6.65 14.24
CA GLN A 18 8.19 5.40 14.87
C GLN A 18 7.88 4.20 13.96
N ARG A 19 8.55 4.14 12.81
CA ARG A 19 8.21 3.24 11.69
C ARG A 19 8.22 1.75 12.08
N GLY A 20 9.23 1.29 12.83
CA GLY A 20 9.28 -0.10 13.28
C GLY A 20 8.12 -0.48 14.22
N CYS A 21 7.78 0.41 15.15
CA CYS A 21 6.62 0.22 16.03
C CYS A 21 5.31 0.20 15.23
N ALA A 22 5.18 1.11 14.26
CA ALA A 22 4.03 1.16 13.36
C ALA A 22 3.85 -0.16 12.60
N VAL A 23 4.91 -0.69 11.97
CA VAL A 23 4.88 -1.98 11.27
C VAL A 23 4.36 -3.10 12.16
N THR A 24 4.92 -3.24 13.38
CA THR A 24 4.52 -4.30 14.33
C THR A 24 3.03 -4.24 14.67
N TRP A 25 2.51 -3.06 14.99
CA TRP A 25 1.10 -2.91 15.38
C TRP A 25 0.14 -3.02 14.20
N LEU A 26 0.54 -2.56 13.02
CA LEU A 26 -0.28 -2.67 11.81
C LEU A 26 -0.36 -4.10 11.29
N LYS A 27 0.72 -4.90 11.39
CA LYS A 27 0.67 -6.35 11.13
C LYS A 27 -0.32 -7.05 12.04
N ARG A 28 -0.24 -6.80 13.36
CA ARG A 28 -1.18 -7.35 14.33
C ARG A 28 -2.63 -6.95 14.02
N ALA A 29 -2.85 -5.71 13.60
CA ALA A 29 -4.18 -5.25 13.20
C ALA A 29 -4.74 -6.10 12.05
N LEU A 30 -3.92 -6.38 11.03
CA LEU A 30 -4.29 -7.20 9.88
C LEU A 30 -4.52 -8.67 10.26
N GLU A 31 -3.61 -9.27 11.03
CA GLU A 31 -3.73 -10.66 11.52
C GLU A 31 -5.05 -10.88 12.26
N HIS A 32 -5.38 -9.96 13.19
CA HIS A 32 -6.64 -10.04 13.92
C HIS A 32 -7.87 -9.69 13.06
N ALA A 33 -7.73 -8.83 12.04
CA ALA A 33 -8.83 -8.53 11.12
C ALA A 33 -9.11 -9.68 10.15
N GLN A 34 -8.09 -10.47 9.76
CA GLN A 34 -8.26 -11.65 8.90
C GLN A 34 -9.11 -12.74 9.56
N GLY A 35 -8.99 -12.91 10.87
CA GLY A 35 -9.79 -13.86 11.64
C GLY A 35 -11.23 -13.40 11.96
N LEU A 36 -11.61 -12.17 11.61
CA LEU A 36 -12.96 -11.66 11.87
C LEU A 36 -13.91 -11.98 10.71
N PRO A 37 -15.14 -12.43 11.01
CA PRO A 37 -16.16 -12.60 9.98
C PRO A 37 -16.48 -11.26 9.35
N THR A 38 -16.64 -11.25 8.02
CA THR A 38 -17.06 -10.07 7.29
C THR A 38 -18.51 -9.75 7.64
N LEU A 39 -18.72 -8.80 8.54
CA LEU A 39 -20.06 -8.37 8.94
C LEU A 39 -20.62 -7.48 7.84
N THR A 40 -21.37 -8.07 6.91
CA THR A 40 -22.15 -7.36 5.88
C THR A 40 -23.48 -6.82 6.39
N THR A 41 -23.79 -6.97 7.69
CA THR A 41 -25.08 -6.56 8.24
C THR A 41 -25.00 -5.17 8.90
N PRO A 42 -25.93 -4.26 8.59
CA PRO A 42 -25.91 -2.88 9.09
C PRO A 42 -26.28 -2.74 10.59
N HIS A 43 -26.43 -3.84 11.34
CA HIS A 43 -27.03 -3.83 12.68
C HIS A 43 -26.06 -4.17 13.83
N GLN A 44 -24.76 -4.30 13.61
CA GLN A 44 -23.79 -4.38 14.72
C GLN A 44 -22.95 -3.11 14.82
N THR A 45 -23.60 -2.11 15.40
CA THR A 45 -23.04 -0.91 16.02
C THR A 45 -21.93 -1.26 17.02
N GLN A 46 -20.69 -0.88 16.71
CA GLN A 46 -19.70 -0.19 17.57
C GLN A 46 -18.27 -0.18 16.98
N GLY A 47 -18.01 -0.76 15.80
CA GLY A 47 -16.67 -0.85 15.19
C GLY A 47 -16.67 -0.56 13.69
N ARG A 48 -15.50 -0.21 13.13
CA ARG A 48 -15.32 -0.14 11.66
C ARG A 48 -15.65 -1.48 11.02
N ASP A 49 -16.16 -1.43 9.80
CA ASP A 49 -16.27 -2.61 8.95
C ASP A 49 -14.90 -3.29 8.87
N THR A 50 -14.89 -4.62 8.97
CA THR A 50 -13.67 -5.42 8.88
C THR A 50 -12.99 -5.24 7.52
N ILE A 51 -13.76 -5.02 6.45
CA ILE A 51 -13.23 -4.72 5.11
C ILE A 51 -12.47 -3.39 5.12
N GLU A 52 -13.11 -2.35 5.67
CA GLU A 52 -12.52 -1.02 5.77
C GLU A 52 -11.26 -1.04 6.66
N LEU A 53 -11.30 -1.76 7.78
CA LEU A 53 -10.15 -1.89 8.67
C LEU A 53 -8.95 -2.57 7.99
N LYS A 54 -9.19 -3.62 7.20
CA LYS A 54 -8.14 -4.30 6.42
C LYS A 54 -7.50 -3.35 5.41
N LEU A 55 -8.33 -2.60 4.69
CA LEU A 55 -7.85 -1.58 3.75
C LEU A 55 -7.00 -0.52 4.46
N LEU A 56 -7.51 0.07 5.54
CA LEU A 56 -6.82 1.14 6.26
C LEU A 56 -5.51 0.66 6.89
N ALA A 57 -5.50 -0.52 7.52
CA ALA A 57 -4.32 -1.09 8.14
C ALA A 57 -3.27 -1.49 7.09
N GLY A 58 -3.69 -2.11 5.98
CA GLY A 58 -2.81 -2.48 4.87
C GLY A 58 -2.18 -1.25 4.21
N HIS A 59 -2.98 -0.21 3.97
CA HIS A 59 -2.49 1.05 3.41
C HIS A 59 -1.48 1.74 4.35
N ALA A 60 -1.78 1.81 5.65
CA ALA A 60 -0.84 2.38 6.62
C ALA A 60 0.46 1.56 6.71
N LEU A 61 0.37 0.23 6.60
CA LEU A 61 1.53 -0.67 6.65
C LEU A 61 2.44 -0.47 5.44
N ALA A 62 1.86 -0.36 4.24
CA ALA A 62 2.60 -0.03 3.03
C ALA A 62 3.36 1.29 3.18
N ARG A 63 2.71 2.35 3.69
CA ARG A 63 3.40 3.62 3.97
C ARG A 63 4.55 3.46 4.97
N ALA A 64 4.35 2.67 6.03
CA ALA A 64 5.40 2.40 7.00
C ALA A 64 6.65 1.77 6.35
N TYR A 65 6.46 0.80 5.45
CA TYR A 65 7.56 0.19 4.69
C TYR A 65 8.24 1.14 3.71
N MET A 66 7.47 1.95 2.99
CA MET A 66 8.01 2.95 2.06
C MET A 66 9.02 3.90 2.74
N PHE A 67 8.78 4.22 4.02
CA PHE A 67 9.69 5.07 4.78
C PHE A 67 10.89 4.33 5.40
N ILE A 68 10.86 3.01 5.60
CA ILE A 68 11.97 2.25 6.21
C ILE A 68 13.13 2.07 5.21
N LYS A 69 12.84 1.84 3.92
CA LYS A 69 13.81 1.80 2.82
C LYS A 69 14.93 0.75 2.93
N THR A 70 14.75 -0.31 3.72
CA THR A 70 15.61 -1.50 3.62
C THR A 70 15.13 -2.41 2.47
N PRO A 71 15.99 -3.28 1.90
CA PRO A 71 15.59 -4.23 0.87
C PRO A 71 14.37 -5.09 1.27
N GLU A 72 14.34 -5.55 2.52
CA GLU A 72 13.26 -6.37 3.06
C GLU A 72 11.96 -5.58 3.17
N SER A 73 12.05 -4.29 3.54
CA SER A 73 10.88 -3.41 3.59
C SER A 73 10.35 -3.09 2.19
N GLN A 74 11.22 -3.02 1.17
CA GLN A 74 10.80 -2.82 -0.22
C GLN A 74 10.08 -4.06 -0.77
N GLN A 75 10.61 -5.26 -0.49
CA GLN A 75 9.91 -6.50 -0.82
C GLN A 75 8.54 -6.55 -0.12
N SER A 76 8.51 -6.27 1.18
CA SER A 76 7.26 -6.27 1.96
C SER A 76 6.26 -5.21 1.49
N LEU A 77 6.74 -4.07 0.98
CA LEU A 77 5.90 -3.04 0.37
C LEU A 77 5.23 -3.57 -0.91
N THR A 78 6.01 -4.20 -1.79
CA THR A 78 5.49 -4.79 -3.04
C THR A 78 4.44 -5.85 -2.75
N GLU A 79 4.73 -6.80 -1.85
CA GLU A 79 3.78 -7.84 -1.44
C GLU A 79 2.49 -7.24 -0.86
N GLN A 80 2.62 -6.21 -0.01
CA GLN A 80 1.46 -5.54 0.57
C GLN A 80 0.62 -4.79 -0.47
N LEU A 81 1.26 -4.17 -1.48
CA LEU A 81 0.56 -3.53 -2.59
C LEU A 81 -0.20 -4.54 -3.44
N ASP A 82 0.39 -5.70 -3.72
CA ASP A 82 -0.28 -6.76 -4.50
C ASP A 82 -1.55 -7.26 -3.79
N VAL A 83 -1.49 -7.41 -2.46
CA VAL A 83 -2.68 -7.74 -1.65
C VAL A 83 -3.74 -6.62 -1.74
N LEU A 84 -3.33 -5.36 -1.55
CA LEU A 84 -4.27 -4.23 -1.62
C LEU A 84 -4.92 -4.09 -3.00
N LYS A 85 -4.17 -4.33 -4.08
CA LYS A 85 -4.69 -4.29 -5.45
C LYS A 85 -5.65 -5.44 -5.73
N ARG A 86 -5.32 -6.64 -5.27
CA ARG A 86 -6.19 -7.82 -5.41
C ARG A 86 -7.53 -7.62 -4.72
N ASP A 87 -7.50 -7.11 -3.49
CA ASP A 87 -8.69 -7.04 -2.63
C ASP A 87 -9.47 -5.74 -2.81
N HIS A 88 -8.81 -4.66 -3.23
CA HIS A 88 -9.35 -3.29 -3.26
C HIS A 88 -8.86 -2.45 -4.46
N GLY A 89 -8.48 -3.05 -5.59
CA GLY A 89 -7.77 -2.35 -6.68
C GLY A 89 -8.44 -1.11 -7.27
N ASN A 90 -9.77 -1.04 -7.28
CA ASN A 90 -10.50 0.16 -7.74
C ASN A 90 -10.75 1.20 -6.64
N ASN A 91 -10.25 0.96 -5.42
CA ASN A 91 -10.38 1.90 -4.32
C ASN A 91 -9.40 3.08 -4.52
N PRO A 92 -9.87 4.34 -4.48
CA PRO A 92 -9.01 5.50 -4.66
C PRO A 92 -7.80 5.53 -3.73
N ALA A 93 -7.93 5.05 -2.49
CA ALA A 93 -6.81 5.00 -1.55
C ALA A 93 -5.67 4.12 -2.06
N VAL A 94 -5.98 2.97 -2.68
CA VAL A 94 -4.97 2.08 -3.25
C VAL A 94 -4.29 2.71 -4.47
N LEU A 95 -5.06 3.38 -5.33
CA LEU A 95 -4.52 4.09 -6.50
C LEU A 95 -3.59 5.24 -6.09
N PHE A 96 -3.96 6.05 -5.09
CA PHE A 96 -3.12 7.12 -4.58
C PHE A 96 -1.82 6.59 -3.95
N LEU A 97 -1.90 5.49 -3.21
CA LEU A 97 -0.72 4.84 -2.63
C LEU A 97 0.23 4.32 -3.71
N GLU A 98 -0.30 3.71 -4.77
CA GLU A 98 0.52 3.25 -5.90
C GLU A 98 1.27 4.41 -6.56
N LEU A 99 0.58 5.53 -6.82
CA LEU A 99 1.20 6.75 -7.34
C LEU A 99 2.27 7.30 -6.38
N GLU A 100 2.01 7.31 -5.07
CA GLU A 100 2.97 7.73 -4.05
C GLU A 100 4.24 6.86 -4.10
N VAL A 101 4.09 5.53 -4.22
CA VAL A 101 5.22 4.58 -4.30
C VAL A 101 6.03 4.77 -5.58
N LEU A 102 5.36 4.97 -6.73
CA LEU A 102 6.02 5.25 -8.01
C LEU A 102 6.81 6.56 -7.96
N GLY A 103 6.19 7.64 -7.45
CA GLY A 103 6.83 8.95 -7.32
C GLY A 103 7.91 8.99 -6.24
N HIS A 104 7.84 8.13 -5.23
CA HIS A 104 8.84 8.06 -4.18
C HIS A 104 10.12 7.31 -4.64
N ASN A 105 9.99 6.36 -5.58
CA ASN A 105 11.12 5.60 -6.11
C ASN A 105 11.74 6.22 -7.38
N VAL A 106 11.03 7.14 -8.04
CA VAL A 106 11.50 7.85 -9.23
C VAL A 106 11.61 9.33 -8.90
N LYS A 107 12.82 9.90 -8.89
CA LYS A 107 12.94 11.36 -9.11
C LYS A 107 12.73 11.60 -10.60
N PRO A 108 11.57 12.11 -11.05
CA PRO A 108 11.43 12.45 -12.45
C PRO A 108 12.48 13.51 -12.78
N LYS A 109 13.36 13.22 -13.75
CA LYS A 109 14.23 14.24 -14.34
C LYS A 109 13.32 15.19 -15.13
N LEU A 110 12.88 16.25 -14.47
CA LEU A 110 12.00 17.28 -15.04
C LEU A 110 12.56 17.83 -16.36
N ASP A 111 13.89 17.88 -16.46
CA ASP A 111 14.63 18.38 -17.62
C ASP A 111 14.21 17.68 -18.93
N HIS A 112 13.86 16.40 -18.90
CA HIS A 112 13.47 15.67 -20.12
C HIS A 112 12.01 15.92 -20.52
N TYR A 113 11.14 16.28 -19.57
CA TYR A 113 9.72 16.50 -19.81
C TYR A 113 9.49 17.81 -20.59
N PHE A 114 10.24 18.86 -20.28
CA PHE A 114 10.13 20.17 -20.94
C PHE A 114 11.05 20.32 -22.17
N GLN A 115 11.94 19.37 -22.43
CA GLN A 115 12.86 19.42 -23.59
C GLN A 115 12.29 18.78 -24.87
N GLY A 116 11.04 18.32 -24.89
CA GLY A 116 10.39 17.77 -26.08
C GLY A 116 11.03 16.49 -26.64
N LYS A 117 12.04 15.94 -25.97
CA LYS A 117 12.67 14.66 -26.33
C LYS A 117 12.02 13.56 -25.50
N VAL A 118 10.83 13.15 -25.93
CA VAL A 118 10.26 11.89 -25.48
C VAL A 118 11.20 10.78 -25.97
N ALA A 119 12.05 10.26 -25.09
CA ALA A 119 12.73 9.01 -25.38
C ALA A 119 11.63 7.95 -25.57
N PRO A 120 11.61 7.20 -26.70
CA PRO A 120 10.62 6.17 -26.88
C PRO A 120 10.74 5.20 -25.71
N LEU A 121 9.67 5.10 -24.92
CA LEU A 121 9.46 3.98 -24.03
C LEU A 121 9.69 2.73 -24.88
N LEU A 122 10.66 1.93 -24.45
CA LEU A 122 11.05 0.65 -25.03
C LEU A 122 9.80 -0.18 -25.37
N ILE A 123 9.28 -0.06 -26.58
CA ILE A 123 8.63 -1.16 -27.27
C ILE A 123 9.82 -2.03 -27.68
N ALA A 124 10.20 -2.93 -26.78
CA ALA A 124 11.14 -3.98 -27.11
C ALA A 124 10.51 -4.80 -28.24
N SER A 125 11.00 -4.52 -29.44
CA SER A 125 11.05 -5.35 -30.63
C SER A 125 10.66 -6.81 -30.37
N ALA A 126 9.50 -7.22 -30.88
CA ALA A 126 9.32 -8.61 -31.28
C ALA A 126 10.24 -8.85 -32.48
N PRO A 127 11.18 -9.82 -32.44
CA PRO A 127 12.00 -10.14 -33.59
C PRO A 127 11.19 -10.97 -34.61
N ASP A 128 11.19 -10.48 -35.85
CA ASP A 128 11.16 -11.21 -37.12
C ASP A 128 10.17 -12.37 -37.31
N LEU A 129 9.04 -12.07 -37.97
CA LEU A 129 8.35 -13.03 -38.85
C LEU A 129 8.33 -12.44 -40.27
N ILE A 130 9.33 -12.83 -41.06
CA ILE A 130 9.29 -12.77 -42.52
C ILE A 130 8.57 -14.04 -42.98
N PHE A 131 7.45 -13.87 -43.70
CA PHE A 131 6.92 -14.88 -44.62
C PHE A 131 7.28 -14.46 -46.06
#